data_AF-A0A356KNZ3-F1
#
_entry.id   AF-A0A356KNZ3-F1
#
_cell.length_a   1.000
_cell.length_b   1.000
_cell.length_c   1.000
_cell.angle_alpha   90.00
_cell.angle_beta   90.00
_cell.angle_gamma   90.00
#
_symmetry.space_group_name_H-M   'P 1'
#
loop_
_entity.id
_entity.type
_entity.pdbx_description
1 polymer ?
#
loop_
_entity_poly.entity_id
_entity_poly.type
_entity_poly.pdbx_seq_one_letter_code
_entity_poly.pdbx_strand_id
1 'polypeptide(L)'
;CTATSRLLVHESIAGQITERLVEGAKALKIGPGLDESSEMGPVVDGVQHKSVLEYLELGQSEAKCLTGGGKPAGLDQGYFVQPTVFADVSPDARIFQEEI
;
A
#
# COMPACT_ATOMS: atom_id res chain seq x y z
N CYS A 1 -0.62 13.99 3.38
CA CYS A 1 -1.32 15.03 2.61
C CYS A 1 -0.93 15.10 1.12
N THR A 2 0.35 15.00 0.72
CA THR A 2 0.73 14.96 -0.72
C THR A 2 0.99 13.54 -1.27
N ALA A 3 0.61 12.51 -0.51
CA ALA A 3 0.79 11.13 -0.94
C ALA A 3 -0.07 10.86 -2.19
N THR A 4 0.56 10.30 -3.23
CA THR A 4 -0.13 9.90 -4.45
C THR A 4 -0.83 8.56 -4.22
N SER A 5 -1.93 8.56 -3.47
CA SER A 5 -2.71 7.35 -3.16
C SER A 5 -3.53 6.84 -4.34
N ARG A 6 -3.77 7.68 -5.35
CA ARG A 6 -4.55 7.34 -6.56
C ARG A 6 -3.75 7.69 -7.80
N LEU A 7 -3.59 6.72 -8.68
CA LEU A 7 -2.87 6.86 -9.94
C LEU A 7 -3.84 6.58 -11.10
N LEU A 8 -4.21 7.62 -11.83
CA LEU A 8 -5.03 7.51 -13.04
C LEU A 8 -4.10 7.41 -14.25
N VAL A 9 -4.16 6.28 -14.94
CA VAL A 9 -3.25 5.96 -16.04
C VAL A 9 -4.06 5.71 -17.31
N HIS A 10 -3.58 6.24 -18.43
CA HIS A 10 -4.20 5.98 -19.73
C HIS A 10 -4.11 4.49 -20.09
N GLU A 11 -5.20 3.92 -20.62
CA GLU A 11 -5.35 2.48 -20.90
C GLU A 11 -4.19 1.89 -21.71
N SER A 12 -3.64 2.66 -22.67
CA SER A 12 -2.56 2.22 -23.55
C SER A 12 -1.23 1.92 -22.84
N ILE A 13 -1.03 2.44 -21.63
CA ILE A 13 0.20 2.24 -20.83
C ILE A 13 -0.08 1.68 -19.44
N ALA A 14 -1.35 1.46 -19.07
CA ALA A 14 -1.75 1.01 -17.74
C ALA A 14 -1.00 -0.26 -17.31
N GLY A 15 -0.95 -1.29 -18.15
CA GLY A 15 -0.26 -2.53 -17.85
C GLY A 15 1.23 -2.34 -17.52
N GLN A 16 1.95 -1.55 -18.33
CA GLN A 16 3.39 -1.30 -18.13
C GLN A 16 3.67 -0.51 -16.83
N ILE A 17 2.81 0.45 -16.51
CA ILE A 17 2.94 1.25 -15.29
C ILE A 17 2.61 0.40 -14.06
N THR A 18 1.53 -0.38 -14.11
CA THR A 18 1.12 -1.27 -13.03
C THR A 18 2.20 -2.31 -12.71
N GLU A 19 2.81 -2.92 -13.72
CA GLU A 19 3.89 -3.90 -13.55
C GLU A 19 5.08 -3.28 -12.81
N ARG A 20 5.60 -2.15 -13.30
CA ARG A 20 6.73 -1.44 -12.68
C ARG A 20 6.42 -0.95 -11.26
N LEU A 21 5.19 -0.52 -11.01
CA LEU A 21 4.74 -0.08 -9.69
C LEU A 21 4.74 -1.26 -8.71
N VAL A 22 4.22 -2.42 -9.12
CA VAL A 22 4.21 -3.63 -8.31
C VAL A 22 5.62 -4.14 -8.04
N GLU A 23 6.50 -4.14 -9.04
CA GLU A 23 7.91 -4.51 -8.87
C GLU A 23 8.62 -3.58 -7.87
N GLY A 24 8.47 -2.27 -8.03
CA GLY A 24 9.04 -1.29 -7.11
C GLY A 24 8.51 -1.47 -5.68
N ALA A 25 7.21 -1.65 -5.52
CA ALA A 25 6.60 -1.90 -4.21
C ALA A 25 7.13 -3.17 -3.54
N LYS A 26 7.31 -4.27 -4.29
CA LYS A 26 7.87 -5.52 -3.75
C LYS A 26 9.36 -5.42 -3.38
N ALA A 27 10.10 -4.53 -4.03
CA ALA A 27 11.53 -4.36 -3.81
C ALA A 27 11.85 -3.53 -2.54
N LEU A 28 10.87 -2.77 -2.02
CA LEU A 28 11.07 -1.92 -0.85
C LEU A 28 11.47 -2.72 0.39
N LYS A 29 12.56 -2.30 1.01
CA LYS A 29 13.03 -2.82 2.30
C LYS A 29 12.29 -2.12 3.44
N ILE A 30 11.40 -2.86 4.09
CA ILE A 30 10.65 -2.37 5.25
C ILE A 30 11.47 -2.63 6.50
N GLY A 31 11.60 -1.64 7.38
CA GLY A 31 12.33 -1.81 8.62
C GLY A 31 12.41 -0.56 9.50
N PRO A 32 13.14 -0.62 10.62
CA PRO A 32 13.24 0.49 11.57
C PRO A 32 13.83 1.75 10.93
N GLY A 33 13.32 2.94 11.26
CA GLY A 33 13.80 4.20 10.68
C GLY A 33 15.24 4.60 11.03
N LEU A 34 15.90 3.88 11.95
CA LEU A 34 17.32 4.06 12.29
C LEU A 34 18.23 3.08 11.52
N ASP A 35 17.66 2.13 10.79
CA ASP A 35 18.41 1.24 9.91
C ASP A 35 18.57 1.90 8.53
N GLU A 36 19.82 2.21 8.15
CA GLU A 36 20.14 2.86 6.87
C GLU A 36 19.76 2.03 5.64
N SER A 37 19.54 0.73 5.81
CA SER A 37 19.07 -0.15 4.73
C SER A 37 17.55 -0.14 4.54
N SER A 38 16.80 0.47 5.48
CA SER A 38 15.34 0.59 5.41
C SER A 38 14.91 1.72 4.49
N GLU A 39 14.00 1.41 3.58
CA GLU A 39 13.40 2.34 2.64
C GLU A 39 11.99 2.76 3.09
N MET A 40 11.34 1.95 3.92
CA MET A 40 10.00 2.20 4.45
C MET A 40 9.91 1.87 5.95
N GLY A 41 9.58 2.88 6.76
CA GLY A 41 9.38 2.76 8.20
C GLY A 41 7.97 2.33 8.61
N PRO A 42 7.69 2.21 9.92
CA PRO A 42 6.34 1.94 10.42
C PRO A 42 5.44 3.17 10.29
N VAL A 43 4.13 2.97 10.41
CA VAL A 43 3.19 4.08 10.66
C VAL A 43 3.33 4.61 12.09
N VAL A 44 2.75 5.78 12.37
CA VAL A 44 3.08 6.55 13.59
C VAL A 44 2.66 5.86 14.89
N ASP A 45 1.47 5.25 14.90
CA ASP A 45 0.88 4.66 16.09
C ASP A 45 -0.09 3.52 15.77
N GLY A 46 -0.60 2.87 16.83
CA GLY A 46 -1.51 1.74 16.70
C GLY A 46 -2.91 2.09 16.19
N VAL A 47 -3.36 3.35 16.34
CA VAL A 47 -4.66 3.79 15.83
C VAL A 47 -4.59 3.90 14.31
N GLN A 48 -3.55 4.57 13.79
CA GLN A 48 -3.31 4.64 12.35
C GLN A 48 -3.05 3.24 11.78
N HIS A 49 -2.27 2.40 12.47
CA HIS A 49 -2.02 1.02 12.03
C HIS A 49 -3.29 0.22 11.85
N LYS A 50 -4.18 0.27 12.84
CA LYS A 50 -5.45 -0.43 12.79
C LYS A 50 -6.32 0.09 11.65
N SER A 51 -6.44 1.41 11.50
CA SER A 51 -7.22 2.02 10.43
C SER A 51 -6.70 1.62 9.05
N VAL A 52 -5.38 1.66 8.84
CA VAL A 52 -4.78 1.21 7.57
C VAL A 52 -5.10 -0.26 7.31
N LEU A 53 -4.96 -1.15 8.30
CA LEU A 53 -5.27 -2.58 8.12
C LEU A 53 -6.76 -2.81 7.76
N GLU A 54 -7.67 -2.05 8.35
CA GLU A 54 -9.11 -2.09 7.99
C GLU A 54 -9.34 -1.68 6.53
N TYR A 55 -8.65 -0.64 6.03
CA TYR A 55 -8.70 -0.26 4.61
C TYR A 55 -8.04 -1.29 3.69
N LEU A 56 -6.98 -1.97 4.13
CA LEU A 56 -6.36 -3.05 3.36
C LEU A 56 -7.30 -4.23 3.21
N GLU A 57 -8.04 -4.60 4.27
CA GLU A 57 -9.06 -5.64 4.23
C GLU A 57 -10.23 -5.24 3.32
N LEU A 58 -10.76 -4.02 3.49
CA LEU A 58 -11.82 -3.47 2.64
C LEU A 58 -11.41 -3.43 1.17
N GLY A 59 -10.21 -2.93 0.86
CA GLY A 59 -9.70 -2.83 -0.50
C GLY A 59 -9.58 -4.19 -1.19
N GLN A 60 -9.28 -5.26 -0.45
CA GLN A 60 -9.26 -6.62 -0.98
C GLN A 60 -10.65 -7.15 -1.35
N SER A 61 -11.71 -6.62 -0.74
CA SER A 61 -13.09 -6.94 -1.11
C SER A 61 -13.64 -6.13 -2.28
N GLU A 62 -13.07 -4.93 -2.53
CA GLU A 62 -13.57 -3.99 -3.55
C GLU A 62 -12.69 -3.92 -4.82
N ALA A 63 -11.45 -4.44 -4.76
CA ALA A 63 -10.47 -4.34 -5.84
C ALA A 63 -9.48 -5.50 -5.85
N LYS A 64 -8.67 -5.56 -6.92
CA LYS A 64 -7.65 -6.60 -7.09
C LYS A 64 -6.36 -6.20 -6.38
N CYS A 65 -6.00 -6.88 -5.30
CA CYS A 65 -4.70 -6.71 -4.64
C CYS A 65 -3.58 -7.35 -5.48
N LEU A 66 -2.58 -6.56 -5.90
CA LEU A 66 -1.45 -7.02 -6.71
C LEU A 66 -0.18 -7.31 -5.90
N THR A 67 -0.05 -6.68 -4.73
CA THR A 67 1.03 -6.90 -3.77
C THR A 67 0.66 -6.32 -2.41
N GLY A 68 1.28 -6.81 -1.34
CA GLY A 68 1.02 -6.34 0.02
C GLY A 68 -0.33 -6.83 0.56
N GLY A 69 -1.07 -5.92 1.17
CA GLY A 69 -2.40 -6.21 1.73
C GLY A 69 -2.41 -6.60 3.21
N GLY A 70 -1.28 -6.49 3.92
CA GLY A 70 -1.22 -6.82 5.33
C GLY A 70 0.06 -6.39 6.04
N LYS A 71 0.41 -7.14 7.09
CA LYS A 71 1.63 -6.90 7.88
C LYS A 71 2.82 -7.64 7.25
N PRO A 72 4.02 -7.03 7.22
CA PRO A 72 5.22 -7.71 6.76
C PRO A 72 5.65 -8.81 7.74
N ALA A 73 6.16 -9.92 7.21
CA ALA A 73 6.68 -11.02 8.02
C ALA A 73 7.98 -10.63 8.73
N GLY A 74 8.17 -11.10 9.97
CA GLY A 74 9.40 -10.86 10.74
C GLY A 74 9.52 -9.47 11.37
N LEU A 75 8.50 -8.63 11.25
CA LEU A 75 8.43 -7.29 11.87
C LEU A 75 7.25 -7.20 12.85
N ASP A 76 7.28 -8.07 13.87
CA ASP A 76 6.19 -8.22 14.85
C ASP A 76 6.13 -7.08 15.88
N GLN A 77 7.24 -6.35 16.06
CA GLN A 77 7.33 -5.20 16.96
C GLN A 77 7.33 -3.91 16.17
N GLY A 78 6.29 -3.09 16.36
CA GLY A 78 6.08 -1.83 15.64
C GLY A 78 4.83 -1.88 14.76
N TYR A 79 4.53 -0.75 14.14
CA TYR A 79 3.31 -0.56 13.35
C TYR A 79 3.59 -0.67 11.85
N PHE A 80 4.11 -1.82 11.43
CA PHE A 80 4.52 -2.02 10.04
C PHE A 80 3.36 -2.50 9.16
N VAL A 81 3.35 -2.03 7.91
CA VAL A 81 2.41 -2.43 6.86
C VAL A 81 3.18 -2.70 5.57
N GLN A 82 2.69 -3.63 4.76
CA GLN A 82 3.28 -3.90 3.45
C GLN A 82 2.93 -2.78 2.46
N PRO A 83 3.86 -2.38 1.57
CA PRO A 83 3.52 -1.53 0.44
C PRO A 83 2.51 -2.27 -0.43
N THR A 84 1.33 -1.66 -0.59
CA THR A 84 0.16 -2.31 -1.18
C THR A 84 -0.24 -1.61 -2.46
N VAL A 85 -0.55 -2.39 -3.50
CA VAL A 85 -1.07 -1.87 -4.77
C VAL A 85 -2.37 -2.58 -5.09
N PHE A 86 -3.45 -1.80 -5.21
CA PHE A 86 -4.72 -2.26 -5.74
C PHE A 86 -4.87 -1.82 -7.20
N ALA A 87 -5.42 -2.71 -8.03
CA ALA A 87 -5.78 -2.43 -9.42
C ALA A 87 -7.26 -2.73 -9.65
N ASP A 88 -7.75 -2.29 -10.81
CA ASP A 88 -9.15 -2.44 -11.22
C ASP A 88 -10.14 -1.84 -10.20
N VAL A 89 -9.75 -0.71 -9.59
CA VAL A 89 -10.52 -0.02 -8.55
C VAL A 89 -11.64 0.80 -9.20
N SER A 90 -12.89 0.51 -8.85
CA SER A 90 -14.03 1.34 -9.24
C SER A 90 -13.92 2.75 -8.65
N PRO A 91 -14.28 3.82 -9.37
CA PRO A 91 -14.39 5.16 -8.80
C PRO A 91 -15.32 5.22 -7.59
N ASP A 92 -16.33 4.34 -7.48
CA ASP A 92 -17.26 4.31 -6.35
C ASP A 92 -16.74 3.52 -5.13
N ALA A 93 -15.59 2.84 -5.26
CA ALA A 93 -14.98 2.09 -4.15
C ALA A 93 -14.53 3.05 -3.04
N ARG A 94 -14.67 2.64 -1.78
CA ARG A 94 -14.32 3.50 -0.65
C ARG A 94 -12.83 3.83 -0.63
N ILE A 95 -11.98 2.86 -0.98
CA ILE A 95 -10.53 3.06 -1.11
C ILE A 95 -10.14 4.07 -2.21
N PHE A 96 -11.04 4.34 -3.18
CA PHE A 96 -10.85 5.38 -4.19
C PHE A 96 -11.35 6.75 -3.71
N GLN A 97 -12.26 6.80 -2.74
CA GLN A 97 -12.92 8.04 -2.31
C GLN A 97 -12.25 8.64 -1.07
N GLU A 98 -11.85 7.82 -0.10
CA GLU A 98 -11.36 8.24 1.22
C GLU A 98 -9.83 8.40 1.26
N GLU A 99 -9.32 9.30 2.11
CA GLU A 99 -7.89 9.36 2.45
C GLU A 99 -7.60 8.23 3.46
N ILE A 100 -6.50 7.50 3.23
CA ILE A 100 -6.06 6.35 4.01
C ILE A 100 -4.81 6.74 4.80
#